data_AF-A0A9X9A9F5-F1
#
_entry.id   AF-A0A9X9A9F5-F1
#
_cell.length_a   1.000
_cell.length_b   1.000
_cell.length_c   1.000
_cell.angle_alpha   90.00
_cell.angle_beta   90.00
_cell.angle_gamma   90.00
#
_symmetry.space_group_name_H-M   'P 1'
#
loop_
_entity.id
_entity.type
_entity.pdbx_description
1 polymer ?
#
loop_
_entity_poly.entity_id
_entity_poly.type
_entity_poly.pdbx_seq_one_letter_code
_entity_poly.pdbx_strand_id
1 'polypeptide(L)'
;SSFLQYVQSMVHNKGLYLDETDIYNFHISVKTNMLTILGGIPGVGKSRFVQTYAEALGLQYGEELVWIPISPSYQEPHDLLGYLHPNGTFIESETKLVRTLMKAKENPNQLYIIVFDEMNMSHIE
;
A
#
# COMPACT_ATOMS: atom_id res chain seq x y z
N SER A 1 -19.04 13.47 7.14
CA SER A 1 -18.43 13.40 5.79
C SER A 1 -17.31 14.42 5.59
N SER A 2 -16.57 14.83 6.64
CA SER A 2 -15.47 15.82 6.53
C SER A 2 -14.18 15.25 5.94
N PHE A 3 -13.88 13.97 6.20
CA PHE A 3 -12.65 13.32 5.72
C PHE A 3 -12.57 13.24 4.19
N LEU A 4 -13.65 12.84 3.52
CA LEU A 4 -13.65 12.72 2.05
C LEU A 4 -13.50 14.08 1.37
N GLN A 5 -14.12 15.13 1.92
CA GLN A 5 -13.94 16.51 1.45
C GLN A 5 -12.48 16.97 1.63
N TYR A 6 -11.83 16.57 2.73
CA TYR A 6 -10.42 16.83 2.96
C TYR A 6 -9.53 16.10 1.95
N VAL A 7 -9.78 14.81 1.69
CA VAL A 7 -9.07 14.04 0.65
C VAL A 7 -9.24 14.67 -0.72
N GLN A 8 -10.47 15.00 -1.12
CA GLN A 8 -10.76 15.67 -2.39
C GLN A 8 -9.98 16.98 -2.54
N SER A 9 -9.93 17.79 -1.47
CA SER A 9 -9.16 19.03 -1.44
C SER A 9 -7.65 18.77 -1.59
N MET A 10 -7.11 17.76 -0.90
CA MET A 10 -5.70 17.38 -1.02
C MET A 10 -5.33 16.87 -2.42
N VAL A 11 -6.18 16.03 -3.01
CA VAL A 11 -6.03 15.52 -4.38
C VAL A 11 -5.98 16.68 -5.37
N HIS A 12 -6.94 17.61 -5.28
CA HIS A 12 -6.99 18.81 -6.12
C HIS A 12 -5.73 19.68 -5.95
N ASN A 13 -5.34 19.99 -4.72
CA ASN A 13 -4.17 20.82 -4.42
C ASN A 13 -2.84 20.21 -4.91
N LYS A 14 -2.78 18.88 -5.04
CA LYS A 14 -1.62 18.17 -5.58
C LYS A 14 -1.64 18.02 -7.10
N GLY A 15 -2.64 18.59 -7.79
CA GLY A 15 -2.80 18.55 -9.24
C GLY A 15 -3.24 17.20 -9.78
N LEU A 16 -3.89 16.37 -8.95
CA LEU A 16 -4.46 15.09 -9.38
C LEU A 16 -5.90 15.32 -9.86
N TYR A 17 -6.19 14.88 -11.09
CA TYR A 17 -7.52 14.97 -11.69
C TYR A 17 -8.15 13.58 -11.68
N LEU A 18 -8.84 13.26 -10.56
CA LEU A 18 -9.58 12.02 -10.37
C LEU A 18 -11.07 12.35 -10.32
N ASP A 19 -11.90 11.45 -10.85
CA ASP A 19 -13.33 11.57 -10.67
C ASP A 19 -13.68 11.38 -9.19
N GLU A 20 -14.62 12.18 -8.67
CA GLU A 20 -15.03 12.06 -7.27
C GLU A 20 -15.52 10.65 -6.95
N THR A 21 -16.20 10.02 -7.91
CA THR A 21 -16.67 8.64 -7.83
C THR A 21 -15.54 7.65 -7.54
N ASP A 22 -14.35 7.85 -8.12
CA ASP A 22 -13.19 6.97 -7.86
C ASP A 22 -12.68 7.13 -6.43
N ILE A 23 -12.69 8.36 -5.89
CA ILE A 23 -12.33 8.63 -4.50
C ILE A 23 -13.30 7.93 -3.55
N TYR A 24 -14.61 8.03 -3.82
CA TYR A 24 -15.63 7.34 -3.03
C TYR A 24 -15.50 5.82 -3.12
N ASN A 25 -15.35 5.27 -4.31
CA ASN A 25 -15.19 3.83 -4.54
C ASN A 25 -13.96 3.28 -3.83
N PHE A 26 -12.83 3.99 -3.92
CA PHE A 26 -11.61 3.62 -3.21
C PHE A 26 -11.82 3.65 -1.70
N HIS A 27 -12.41 4.73 -1.15
CA HIS A 27 -12.67 4.84 0.28
C HIS A 27 -13.55 3.71 0.80
N ILE A 28 -14.63 3.40 0.07
CA ILE A 28 -15.52 2.28 0.42
C ILE A 28 -14.72 0.98 0.39
N SER A 29 -13.99 0.72 -0.69
CA SER A 29 -13.22 -0.52 -0.86
C SER A 29 -12.22 -0.75 0.27
N VAL A 30 -11.41 0.25 0.61
CA VAL A 30 -10.40 0.17 1.69
C VAL A 30 -11.05 0.02 3.07
N LYS A 31 -12.23 0.60 3.28
CA LYS A 31 -12.92 0.53 4.57
C LYS A 31 -13.64 -0.80 4.79
N THR A 32 -14.09 -1.45 3.72
CA THR A 32 -14.91 -2.67 3.81
C THR A 32 -14.14 -3.95 3.53
N ASN A 33 -12.94 -3.86 2.95
CA ASN A 33 -12.15 -5.02 2.56
C ASN A 33 -10.73 -4.97 3.15
N MET A 34 -10.15 -6.14 3.38
CA MET A 34 -8.75 -6.26 3.79
C MET A 34 -7.77 -6.03 2.62
N LEU A 35 -8.24 -6.26 1.38
CA LEU A 35 -7.45 -6.11 0.15
C LEU A 35 -8.24 -5.27 -0.85
N THR A 36 -7.60 -4.23 -1.37
CA THR A 36 -8.13 -3.38 -2.44
C THR A 36 -7.17 -3.39 -3.62
N ILE A 37 -7.67 -3.71 -4.81
CA ILE A 37 -6.90 -3.69 -6.06
C ILE A 37 -7.28 -2.43 -6.83
N LEU A 38 -6.31 -1.58 -7.14
CA LEU A 38 -6.50 -0.41 -8.01
C LEU A 38 -6.05 -0.73 -9.44
N GLY A 39 -7.02 -1.13 -10.26
CA GLY A 39 -6.84 -1.24 -11.71
C GLY A 39 -6.95 0.13 -12.41
N GLY A 40 -6.35 0.23 -13.60
CA GLY A 40 -6.50 1.41 -14.47
C GLY A 40 -5.25 1.65 -15.31
N ILE A 41 -5.37 2.55 -16.29
CA ILE A 41 -4.28 2.86 -17.24
C ILE A 41 -3.02 3.32 -16.48
N PRO A 42 -1.80 2.86 -16.85
CA PRO A 42 -0.56 3.38 -16.28
C PRO A 42 -0.44 4.91 -16.46
N GLY A 43 0.14 5.60 -15.47
CA GLY A 43 0.37 7.05 -15.54
C GLY A 43 -0.82 7.95 -15.14
N VAL A 44 -2.02 7.40 -14.87
CA VAL A 44 -3.19 8.21 -14.42
C VAL A 44 -3.12 8.67 -12.96
N GLY A 45 -1.99 8.45 -12.28
CA GLY A 45 -1.77 8.95 -10.91
C GLY A 45 -2.28 8.06 -9.78
N LYS A 46 -2.61 6.78 -10.03
CA LYS A 46 -3.07 5.81 -9.00
C LYS A 46 -2.16 5.77 -7.77
N SER A 47 -0.86 5.57 -7.97
CA SER A 47 0.12 5.51 -6.88
C SER A 47 0.15 6.81 -6.07
N ARG A 48 0.13 7.96 -6.77
CA ARG A 48 0.12 9.28 -6.14
C ARG A 48 -1.18 9.57 -5.39
N PHE A 49 -2.31 9.03 -5.86
CA PHE A 49 -3.59 9.07 -5.15
C PHE A 49 -3.53 8.29 -3.85
N VAL A 50 -3.09 7.02 -3.89
CA VAL A 50 -2.95 6.18 -2.68
C VAL A 50 -2.04 6.84 -1.65
N GLN A 51 -0.91 7.40 -2.09
CA GLN A 51 0.00 8.16 -1.23
C GLN A 51 -0.72 9.38 -0.60
N THR A 52 -1.44 10.16 -1.40
CA THR A 52 -2.18 11.34 -0.92
C THR A 52 -3.28 10.97 0.08
N TYR A 53 -3.96 9.85 -0.16
CA TYR A 53 -4.99 9.34 0.75
C TYR A 53 -4.40 8.86 2.08
N ALA A 54 -3.27 8.15 2.04
CA ALA A 54 -2.56 7.71 3.25
C ALA A 54 -2.02 8.89 4.07
N GLU A 55 -1.50 9.93 3.41
CA GLU A 55 -1.14 11.18 4.07
C GLU A 55 -2.35 11.87 4.72
N ALA A 56 -3.51 11.87 4.06
CA ALA A 56 -4.74 12.42 4.64
C ALA A 56 -5.20 11.65 5.88
N LEU A 57 -4.87 10.36 5.98
CA LEU A 57 -5.06 9.54 7.17
C LEU A 57 -3.99 9.76 8.25
N GLY A 58 -2.95 10.55 7.97
CA GLY A 58 -1.83 10.80 8.88
C GLY A 58 -0.78 9.68 8.93
N LEU A 59 -0.78 8.77 7.95
CA LEU A 59 0.18 7.67 7.90
C LEU A 59 1.55 8.16 7.40
N GLN A 60 2.63 7.73 8.05
CA GLN A 60 3.98 8.14 7.68
C GLN A 60 4.62 7.11 6.74
N TYR A 61 5.25 7.61 5.67
CA TYR A 61 5.95 6.77 4.72
C TYR A 61 7.14 6.06 5.38
N GLY A 62 7.25 4.74 5.17
CA GLY A 62 8.28 3.89 5.77
C GLY A 62 7.94 3.38 7.17
N GLU A 63 6.87 3.89 7.78
CA GLU A 63 6.36 3.43 9.08
C GLU A 63 4.96 2.81 8.90
N GLU A 64 3.88 3.59 8.96
CA GLU A 64 2.52 3.07 8.77
C GLU A 64 2.14 2.89 7.30
N LEU A 65 2.77 3.63 6.40
CA LEU A 65 2.62 3.47 4.95
C LEU A 65 3.89 2.81 4.38
N VAL A 66 3.77 1.55 3.97
CA VAL A 66 4.89 0.77 3.42
C VAL A 66 4.66 0.51 1.95
N TRP A 67 5.61 0.96 1.13
CA TRP A 67 5.55 0.82 -0.32
C TRP A 67 6.50 -0.29 -0.77
N ILE A 68 5.95 -1.33 -1.38
CA ILE A 68 6.68 -2.51 -1.85
C ILE A 68 6.56 -2.54 -3.38
N PRO A 69 7.56 -2.04 -4.13
CA PRO A 69 7.60 -2.22 -5.57
C PRO A 69 7.83 -3.70 -5.87
N ILE A 70 6.91 -4.31 -6.60
CA ILE A 70 7.01 -5.73 -6.97
C ILE A 70 7.98 -5.86 -8.14
N SER A 71 9.07 -6.56 -7.89
CA SER A 71 10.04 -6.89 -8.93
C SER A 71 9.55 -8.09 -9.76
N PRO A 72 9.70 -8.07 -11.10
CA PRO A 72 9.52 -9.28 -11.92
C PRO A 72 10.46 -10.43 -11.53
N SER A 73 11.54 -10.15 -10.79
CA SER A 73 12.46 -11.16 -10.26
C SER A 73 11.94 -11.87 -9.01
N TYR A 74 10.86 -11.39 -8.39
CA TYR A 74 10.27 -12.06 -7.24
C TYR A 74 9.49 -13.28 -7.72
N GLN A 75 9.98 -14.46 -7.35
CA GLN A 75 9.43 -15.75 -7.79
C GLN A 75 8.94 -16.58 -6.61
N GLU A 76 9.50 -16.35 -5.42
CA GLU A 76 9.27 -17.19 -4.26
C GLU A 76 8.78 -16.37 -3.06
N PRO A 77 8.06 -16.99 -2.09
CA PRO A 77 7.62 -16.30 -0.89
C PRO A 77 8.75 -15.63 -0.10
N HIS A 78 9.98 -16.17 -0.17
CA HIS A 78 11.13 -15.61 0.52
C HIS A 78 11.57 -14.25 -0.03
N ASP A 79 11.24 -13.93 -1.29
CA ASP A 79 11.54 -12.62 -1.88
C ASP A 79 10.75 -11.51 -1.18
N LEU A 80 9.55 -11.83 -0.68
CA LEU A 80 8.70 -10.90 0.06
C LEU A 80 8.85 -11.02 1.57
N LEU A 81 8.94 -12.25 2.09
CA LEU A 81 8.91 -12.51 3.53
C LEU A 81 10.30 -12.61 4.13
N GLY A 82 11.27 -13.16 3.41
CA GLY A 82 12.51 -13.68 3.95
C GLY A 82 12.46 -15.18 4.20
N TYR A 83 13.51 -15.73 4.82
CA TYR A 83 13.68 -17.18 4.99
C TYR A 83 14.27 -17.55 6.35
N LEU A 84 14.04 -18.78 6.77
CA LEU A 84 14.69 -19.35 7.95
C LEU A 84 16.02 -19.98 7.55
N HIS A 85 17.14 -19.40 8.00
CA HIS A 85 18.46 -19.99 7.78
C HIS A 85 18.61 -21.29 8.59
N PRO A 86 19.37 -22.30 8.11
CA PRO A 86 19.50 -23.60 8.79
C PRO A 86 19.99 -23.56 10.24
N ASN A 87 20.66 -22.49 10.66
CA ASN A 87 21.07 -22.28 12.05
C ASN A 87 19.93 -21.78 12.96
N GLY A 88 18.70 -21.66 12.44
CA GLY A 88 17.52 -21.20 13.17
C GLY A 88 17.28 -19.68 13.13
N THR A 89 18.16 -18.91 12.49
CA THR A 89 17.98 -17.45 12.36
C THR A 89 17.04 -17.13 11.22
N PHE A 90 15.99 -16.35 11.49
CA PHE A 90 15.17 -15.78 10.41
C PHE A 90 15.86 -14.58 9.78
N ILE A 91 16.00 -14.59 8.46
CA ILE A 91 16.55 -13.51 7.65
C ILE A 91 15.39 -12.85 6.92
N GLU A 92 15.06 -11.64 7.32
CA GLU A 92 13.97 -10.87 6.72
C GLU A 92 14.33 -10.42 5.29
N SER A 93 13.33 -10.34 4.41
CA SER A 93 13.48 -9.68 3.11
C SER A 93 13.60 -8.16 3.26
N GLU A 94 14.22 -7.52 2.26
CA GLU A 94 14.35 -6.07 2.14
C GLU A 94 13.01 -5.31 2.00
N THR A 95 11.90 -6.02 1.74
CA THR A 95 10.56 -5.40 1.56
C THR A 95 9.97 -4.80 2.85
N LYS A 96 10.51 -5.17 4.02
CA LYS A 96 10.01 -4.80 5.36
C LYS A 96 8.59 -5.30 5.66
N LEU A 97 8.04 -6.20 4.84
CA LEU A 97 6.68 -6.71 4.99
C LEU A 97 6.48 -7.36 6.36
N VAL A 98 7.38 -8.28 6.74
CA VAL A 98 7.27 -9.04 8.00
C VAL A 98 7.35 -8.12 9.20
N ARG A 99 8.33 -7.21 9.25
CA ARG A 99 8.46 -6.23 10.33
C ARG A 99 7.23 -5.34 10.46
N THR A 100 6.63 -4.94 9.35
CA THR A 100 5.40 -4.12 9.35
C THR A 100 4.22 -4.89 9.92
N LEU A 101 4.04 -6.15 9.52
CA LEU A 101 3.00 -7.03 10.06
C LEU A 101 3.20 -7.28 11.57
N MET A 102 4.44 -7.42 12.02
CA MET A 102 4.75 -7.56 13.46
C MET A 102 4.42 -6.29 14.23
N LYS A 103 4.80 -5.10 13.72
CA LYS A 103 4.40 -3.82 14.32
C LYS A 103 2.88 -3.67 14.40
N ALA A 104 2.16 -4.03 13.34
CA ALA A 104 0.70 -3.98 13.31
C ALA A 104 0.05 -4.91 14.33
N LYS A 105 0.60 -6.11 14.51
CA LYS A 105 0.17 -7.05 15.55
C LYS A 105 0.34 -6.48 16.97
N GLU A 106 1.45 -5.79 17.21
CA GLU A 106 1.75 -5.17 18.52
C GLU A 106 0.91 -3.90 18.77
N ASN A 107 0.45 -3.23 17.70
CA ASN A 107 -0.29 -1.97 17.76
C ASN A 107 -1.66 -2.11 17.06
N PRO A 108 -2.61 -2.88 17.61
CA PRO A 108 -3.87 -3.22 16.93
C PRO A 108 -4.81 -2.03 16.69
N ASN A 109 -4.57 -0.90 17.36
CA ASN A 109 -5.35 0.34 17.18
C ASN A 109 -4.70 1.30 16.17
N GLN A 110 -3.52 0.97 15.63
CA GLN A 110 -2.83 1.76 14.61
C GLN A 110 -3.14 1.19 13.23
N LEU A 111 -3.54 2.06 12.30
CA LEU A 111 -3.73 1.67 10.91
C LEU A 111 -2.38 1.57 10.21
N TYR A 112 -2.19 0.49 9.45
CA TYR A 112 -1.07 0.30 8.54
C TYR A 112 -1.62 0.05 7.13
N ILE A 113 -0.96 0.62 6.13
CA ILE A 113 -1.26 0.39 4.71
C ILE A 113 0.01 -0.11 4.05
N ILE A 114 -0.06 -1.31 3.48
CA ILE A 114 1.00 -1.89 2.66
C ILE A 114 0.54 -1.79 1.20
N VAL A 115 1.33 -1.12 0.37
CA VAL A 115 1.05 -0.94 -1.06
C VAL A 115 2.01 -1.81 -1.84
N PHE A 116 1.48 -2.79 -2.56
CA PHE A 116 2.20 -3.53 -3.59
C PHE A 116 2.06 -2.79 -4.91
N ASP A 117 3.13 -2.16 -5.40
CA ASP A 117 3.13 -1.38 -6.63
C ASP A 117 3.78 -2.15 -7.78
N GLU A 118 3.44 -1.80 -9.02
CA GLU A 118 3.94 -2.47 -10.23
C GLU A 118 3.66 -3.99 -10.30
N MET A 119 2.63 -4.48 -9.58
CA MET A 119 2.17 -5.88 -9.62
C MET A 119 1.82 -6.36 -11.04
N ASN A 120 1.45 -5.46 -11.95
CA ASN A 120 1.15 -5.82 -13.34
C ASN A 120 2.41 -6.22 -14.14
N MET A 121 3.61 -5.95 -13.63
CA MET A 121 4.87 -6.33 -14.27
C MET A 121 5.44 -7.64 -13.74
N SER A 122 4.93 -8.18 -12.62
CA SER A 122 5.30 -9.53 -12.20
C SER A 122 4.68 -10.54 -13.15
N HIS A 123 5.52 -11.36 -13.78
CA HIS A 123 5.07 -12.45 -14.61
C HIS A 123 4.22 -13.40 -13.76
N ILE A 124 2.96 -13.59 -14.15
CA ILE A 124 2.14 -14.72 -13.70
C ILE A 124 2.52 -15.87 -14.62
N GLU A 125 3.33 -16.81 -14.14
CA GLU A 125 3.41 -18.14 -14.75
C GLU A 125 2.25 -19.02 -14.26
#